data_AF-A0A2N0QHY4-F1
#
_entry.id   AF-A0A2N0QHY4-F1
#
_cell.length_a   1.000
_cell.length_b   1.000
_cell.length_c   1.000
_cell.angle_alpha   90.00
_cell.angle_beta   90.00
_cell.angle_gamma   90.00
#
_symmetry.space_group_name_H-M   'P 1'
#
loop_
_entity.id
_entity.type
_entity.pdbx_description
1 polymer ?
#
loop_
_entity_poly.entity_id
_entity_poly.type
_entity_poly.pdbx_seq_one_letter_code
_entity_poly.pdbx_strand_id
1 'polypeptide(L)'
;MGKTLKLSLKRQHKYQTLRVKIVLNSFSLPQFTKFWTTDLGGIPVRWFPASWTLRERKQCEKFQAVIHDIPVEMTMATLWADRKPQPFLMMCGVSAFKIIQTSK
;
A
#
# COMPACT_ATOMS: atom_id res chain seq x y z
N MET A 1 -1.46 17.54 4.82
CA MET A 1 -2.03 16.64 3.80
C MET A 1 -2.15 17.40 2.49
N GLY A 2 -1.91 16.75 1.35
CA GLY A 2 -1.96 17.38 0.03
C GLY A 2 -3.37 17.81 -0.42
N LYS A 3 -3.46 18.42 -1.62
CA LYS A 3 -4.75 18.76 -2.25
C LYS A 3 -5.15 17.69 -3.26
N THR A 4 -6.35 17.14 -3.14
CA THR A 4 -6.93 16.24 -4.14
C THR A 4 -7.30 17.04 -5.39
N LEU A 5 -6.74 16.67 -6.54
CA LEU A 5 -7.04 17.28 -7.83
C LEU A 5 -8.17 16.56 -8.56
N LYS A 6 -8.18 15.23 -8.49
CA LYS A 6 -9.14 14.39 -9.23
C LYS A 6 -9.33 13.05 -8.55
N LEU A 7 -10.57 12.59 -8.53
CA LEU A 7 -10.94 11.24 -8.13
C LEU A 7 -11.71 10.61 -9.29
N SER A 8 -11.37 9.37 -9.64
CA SER A 8 -12.06 8.63 -10.68
C SER A 8 -12.22 7.17 -10.28
N LEU A 9 -13.39 6.62 -10.55
CA LEU A 9 -13.72 5.23 -10.30
C LEU A 9 -13.68 4.46 -11.61
N LYS A 10 -13.04 3.30 -11.63
CA LYS A 10 -12.99 2.41 -12.80
C LYS A 10 -13.35 1.00 -12.37
N ARG A 11 -14.32 0.38 -13.03
CA ARG A 11 -14.59 -1.05 -12.89
C ARG A 11 -13.62 -1.82 -13.79
N GLN A 12 -12.98 -2.86 -13.25
CA GLN A 12 -12.04 -3.73 -13.97
C GLN A 12 -12.38 -5.19 -13.62
N HIS A 13 -13.18 -5.83 -14.47
CA HIS A 13 -13.75 -7.16 -14.22
C HIS A 13 -14.47 -7.23 -12.85
N LYS A 14 -14.08 -8.17 -11.99
CA LYS A 14 -14.61 -8.33 -10.62
C LYS A 14 -14.12 -7.26 -9.63
N TYR A 15 -13.16 -6.43 -10.02
CA TYR A 15 -12.57 -5.43 -9.15
C TYR A 15 -13.07 -4.02 -9.48
N GLN A 16 -13.11 -3.17 -8.46
CA GLN A 16 -13.33 -1.74 -8.61
C GLN A 16 -12.06 -1.00 -8.17
N THR A 17 -11.61 -0.06 -8.99
CA THR A 17 -10.39 0.71 -8.76
C THR A 17 -10.75 2.17 -8.55
N LEU A 18 -10.36 2.70 -7.40
CA LEU A 18 -10.36 4.13 -7.12
C LEU A 18 -8.98 4.70 -7.51
N ARG A 19 -8.96 5.67 -8.42
CA ARG A 19 -7.75 6.42 -8.78
C ARG A 19 -7.88 7.84 -8.28
N VAL A 20 -6.95 8.24 -7.41
CA VAL A 20 -6.89 9.59 -6.84
C VAL A 20 -5.61 10.27 -7.32
N LYS A 21 -5.73 11.49 -7.84
CA LYS A 21 -4.60 12.37 -8.16
C LYS A 21 -4.51 13.42 -7.07
N ILE A 22 -3.41 13.43 -6.33
CA ILE A 22 -3.19 14.31 -5.18
C ILE A 22 -1.88 15.07 -5.40
N VAL A 23 -1.85 16.36 -5.08
CA VAL A 23 -0.60 17.13 -4.96
C VAL A 23 -0.18 17.07 -3.51
N LEU A 24 0.92 16.38 -3.24
CA LEU A 24 1.53 16.35 -1.91
C LEU A 24 2.26 17.65 -1.64
N ASN A 25 2.17 18.16 -0.42
CA ASN A 25 3.01 19.29 0.02
C ASN A 25 4.41 18.80 0.40
N SER A 26 5.38 19.72 0.50
CA SER A 26 6.78 19.40 0.83
C SER A 26 6.93 18.62 2.14
N PHE A 27 6.07 18.86 3.12
CA PHE A 27 6.06 18.14 4.40
C PHE A 27 5.62 16.67 4.26
N SER A 28 4.62 16.39 3.42
CA SER A 28 4.06 15.05 3.22
C SER A 28 4.81 14.22 2.19
N LEU A 29 5.46 14.85 1.21
CA LEU A 29 6.15 14.15 0.13
C LEU A 29 7.18 13.10 0.62
N PRO A 30 8.04 13.37 1.63
CA PRO A 30 9.01 12.39 2.13
C PRO A 30 8.37 11.11 2.66
N GLN A 31 7.21 11.22 3.32
CA GLN A 31 6.50 10.09 3.90
C GLN A 31 6.01 9.13 2.82
N PHE A 32 5.54 9.69 1.71
CA PHE A 32 5.17 8.89 0.55
C PHE A 32 6.44 8.28 -0.04
N THR A 33 7.49 9.04 -0.38
CA THR A 33 8.68 8.47 -1.04
C THR A 33 9.39 7.35 -0.28
N LYS A 34 9.34 7.31 1.06
CA LYS A 34 10.07 6.33 1.88
C LYS A 34 9.37 4.96 1.98
N PHE A 35 8.05 4.93 2.10
CA PHE A 35 7.28 3.70 2.28
C PHE A 35 6.19 3.61 1.23
N TRP A 36 5.92 2.43 0.67
CA TRP A 36 4.87 2.24 -0.35
C TRP A 36 3.51 1.88 0.25
N THR A 37 3.35 1.95 1.57
CA THR A 37 2.06 1.84 2.25
C THR A 37 1.75 3.13 2.99
N THR A 38 0.51 3.59 2.88
CA THR A 38 0.00 4.78 3.57
C THR A 38 -1.32 4.47 4.26
N ASP A 39 -1.61 5.18 5.34
CA ASP A 39 -2.92 5.11 6.00
C ASP A 39 -3.96 5.86 5.16
N LEU A 40 -5.07 5.20 4.85
CA LEU A 40 -6.26 5.84 4.32
C LEU A 40 -7.44 5.52 5.22
N GLY A 41 -7.56 6.26 6.32
CA GLY A 41 -8.68 6.13 7.25
C GLY A 41 -8.63 4.82 8.04
N GLY A 42 -7.45 4.42 8.51
CA GLY A 42 -7.24 3.14 9.21
C GLY A 42 -7.01 1.94 8.28
N ILE A 43 -7.13 2.13 6.97
CA ILE A 43 -6.88 1.08 5.98
C ILE A 43 -5.48 1.29 5.40
N PRO A 44 -4.56 0.31 5.52
CA PRO A 44 -3.28 0.40 4.83
C PRO A 44 -3.49 0.24 3.33
N VAL A 45 -3.10 1.25 2.56
CA VAL A 45 -3.20 1.25 1.10
C VAL A 45 -1.80 1.30 0.50
N ARG A 46 -1.56 0.45 -0.51
CA ARG A 46 -0.34 0.51 -1.30
C ARG A 46 -0.39 1.67 -2.30
N TRP A 47 0.66 2.45 -2.37
CA TRP A 47 0.79 3.56 -3.30
C TRP A 47 2.09 3.45 -4.10
N PHE A 48 2.10 4.05 -5.29
CA PHE A 48 3.28 4.17 -6.14
C PHE A 48 3.36 5.58 -6.71
N PRO A 49 4.57 6.15 -6.91
CA PRO A 49 4.71 7.43 -7.56
C PRO A 49 4.06 7.46 -8.95
N ALA A 50 3.45 8.58 -9.30
CA ALA A 50 2.86 8.78 -10.61
C ALA A 50 3.92 8.82 -11.73
N SER A 51 5.16 9.22 -11.40
CA SER A 51 6.30 9.23 -12.32
C SER A 51 6.77 7.83 -12.71
N TRP A 52 6.39 6.80 -11.96
CA TRP A 52 6.81 5.43 -12.24
C TRP A 52 6.00 4.83 -13.38
N THR A 53 6.72 4.31 -14.36
CA THR A 53 6.21 3.50 -15.46
C THR A 53 5.70 2.14 -14.96
N LEU A 54 4.86 1.50 -15.78
CA LEU A 54 4.41 0.12 -15.55
C LEU A 54 5.57 -0.87 -15.41
N ARG A 55 6.67 -0.64 -16.15
CA ARG A 55 7.87 -1.49 -16.12
C ARG A 55 8.59 -1.39 -14.78
N GLU A 56 8.78 -0.19 -14.25
CA GLU A 56 9.41 0.02 -12.94
C GLU A 56 8.58 -0.62 -11.82
N ARG A 57 7.25 -0.45 -11.85
CA ARG A 57 6.35 -1.10 -10.89
C ARG A 57 6.47 -2.63 -10.93
N LYS A 58 6.47 -3.22 -12.13
CA LYS A 58 6.67 -4.67 -12.32
C LYS A 58 8.06 -5.14 -11.87
N GLN A 59 9.08 -4.32 -12.01
CA GLN A 59 10.42 -4.67 -11.52
C GLN A 59 10.43 -4.76 -9.99
N CYS A 60 9.73 -3.87 -9.30
CA CYS A 60 9.59 -3.93 -7.84
C CYS A 60 8.81 -5.15 -7.35
N GLU A 61 7.82 -5.61 -8.11
CA GLU A 61 7.09 -6.85 -7.80
C GLU A 61 7.98 -8.11 -7.82
N LYS A 62 9.15 -8.07 -8.46
CA LYS A 62 10.12 -9.18 -8.43
C LYS A 62 10.80 -9.33 -7.08
N PHE A 63 10.87 -8.28 -6.29
CA PHE A 63 11.48 -8.27 -4.96
C PHE A 63 10.43 -8.53 -3.86
N GLN A 64 9.51 -9.46 -4.12
CA GLN A 64 8.50 -9.87 -3.15
C GLN A 64 8.92 -11.17 -2.46
N ALA A 65 8.79 -11.20 -1.14
CA ALA A 65 8.79 -12.43 -0.37
C ALA A 65 7.34 -12.86 -0.12
N VAL A 66 7.06 -14.15 -0.25
CA VAL A 66 5.75 -14.73 0.05
C VAL A 66 5.91 -15.61 1.28
N ILE A 67 5.13 -15.31 2.32
CA ILE A 67 5.03 -16.13 3.52
C ILE A 67 3.76 -16.97 3.35
N HIS A 68 3.94 -18.28 3.32
CA HIS A 68 2.84 -19.24 3.28
C HIS A 68 2.40 -19.59 4.71
N ASP A 69 1.15 -20.07 4.84
CA ASP A 69 0.61 -20.60 6.09
C ASP A 69 0.71 -19.62 7.27
N ILE A 70 0.45 -18.33 7.00
CA ILE A 70 0.37 -17.32 8.05
C ILE A 70 -0.73 -17.70 9.05
N PRO A 71 -0.51 -17.50 10.37
CA PRO A 71 -1.51 -17.82 11.37
C PRO A 71 -2.81 -17.04 11.14
N VAL A 72 -3.96 -17.61 11.53
CA VAL A 72 -5.28 -16.99 11.32
C VAL A 72 -5.42 -15.66 12.07
N GLU A 73 -4.73 -15.54 13.20
CA GLU A 73 -4.59 -14.35 14.01
C GLU A 73 -3.77 -13.24 13.34
N MET A 74 -3.00 -13.54 12.28
CA MET A 74 -2.21 -12.56 11.52
C MET A 74 -3.09 -11.79 10.53
N THR A 75 -4.05 -11.05 11.09
CA THR A 75 -5.00 -10.22 10.34
C THR A 75 -4.41 -8.86 9.95
N MET A 76 -5.15 -8.11 9.13
CA MET A 76 -4.75 -6.73 8.78
C MET A 76 -4.62 -5.84 10.02
N ALA A 77 -5.50 -6.01 11.01
CA ALA A 77 -5.45 -5.25 12.27
C ALA A 77 -4.21 -5.62 13.10
N THR A 78 -3.79 -6.88 13.06
CA THR A 78 -2.56 -7.34 13.70
C THR A 78 -1.33 -6.74 13.04
N LEU A 79 -1.35 -6.50 11.73
CA LEU A 79 -0.24 -5.91 10.97
C LEU A 79 -0.25 -4.38 10.92
N TRP A 80 -1.43 -3.77 11.11
CA TRP A 80 -1.66 -2.34 11.02
C TRP A 80 -2.55 -1.88 12.17
N ALA A 81 -1.92 -1.29 13.20
CA ALA A 81 -2.61 -0.75 14.36
C ALA A 81 -2.27 0.74 14.50
N ASP A 82 -3.20 1.52 15.05
CA ASP A 82 -3.00 2.97 15.30
C ASP A 82 -2.48 3.75 14.08
N ARG A 83 -2.95 3.36 12.89
CA ARG A 83 -2.59 3.95 11.58
C ARG A 83 -1.10 3.80 11.24
N LYS A 84 -0.43 2.78 11.77
CA LYS A 84 0.99 2.50 11.58
C LYS A 84 1.24 1.01 11.36
N PRO A 85 2.31 0.64 10.64
CA PRO A 85 2.71 -0.76 10.56
C PRO A 85 3.28 -1.21 11.91
N GLN A 86 3.14 -2.49 12.24
CA GLN A 86 3.77 -3.05 13.44
C GLN A 86 5.31 -2.96 13.37
N PRO A 87 5.99 -2.84 14.53
CA PRO A 87 7.45 -2.67 14.59
C PRO A 87 8.23 -3.72 13.80
N PHE A 88 7.79 -4.98 13.80
CA PHE A 88 8.49 -6.04 13.07
C PHE A 88 8.55 -5.79 11.56
N LEU A 89 7.48 -5.25 10.95
CA LEU A 89 7.48 -4.89 9.52
C LEU A 89 8.50 -3.78 9.24
N MET A 90 8.64 -2.82 10.17
CA MET A 90 9.63 -1.76 10.06
C MET A 90 11.06 -2.30 10.21
N MET A 91 11.30 -3.20 11.17
CA MET A 91 12.61 -3.83 11.40
C MET A 91 13.06 -4.66 10.19
N CYS A 92 12.12 -5.34 9.53
CA CYS A 92 12.40 -6.09 8.30
C CYS A 92 12.57 -5.18 7.06
N GLY A 93 12.45 -3.86 7.19
CA GLY A 93 12.57 -2.93 6.06
C GLY A 93 11.46 -3.09 5.02
N VAL A 94 10.28 -3.57 5.42
CA VAL A 94 9.17 -3.84 4.48
C VAL A 94 8.56 -2.52 4.00
N SER A 95 8.66 -2.27 2.69
CA SER A 95 8.08 -1.07 2.08
C SER A 95 6.56 -1.14 1.88
N ALA A 96 6.02 -2.35 1.62
CA ALA A 96 4.59 -2.60 1.52
C ALA A 96 4.25 -4.09 1.70
N PHE A 97 3.03 -4.39 2.14
CA PHE A 97 2.52 -5.76 2.26
C PHE A 97 1.12 -5.89 1.67
N LYS A 98 0.60 -7.12 1.61
CA LYS A 98 -0.82 -7.43 1.40
C LYS A 98 -1.10 -8.82 1.99
N ILE A 99 -2.29 -9.01 2.53
CA ILE A 99 -2.79 -10.33 2.89
C ILE A 99 -3.58 -10.84 1.70
N ILE A 100 -3.26 -12.05 1.24
CA ILE A 100 -4.02 -12.73 0.19
C ILE A 100 -4.81 -13.85 0.87
N GLN A 101 -6.13 -13.72 0.90
CA GLN A 101 -7.00 -14.81 1.28
C GLN A 101 -7.29 -15.65 0.05
N THR A 102 -6.84 -16.91 0.06
CA THR A 102 -7.29 -17.91 -0.90
C THR A 102 -8.55 -18.57 -0.34
N SER A 103 -9.63 -18.61 -1.12
CA SER A 103 -10.78 -19.43 -0.79
C SER A 103 -10.33 -20.89 -0.61
N LYS A 104 -10.72 -21.53 0.48
CA LYS A 104 -10.73 -22.99 0.56
C LYS A 104 -11.85 -23.53 -0.31
#